data_AF-M7YVJ1-F1
#
_entry.id   AF-M7YVJ1-F1
#
_cell.length_a   1.000
_cell.length_b   1.000
_cell.length_c   1.000
_cell.angle_alpha   90.00
_cell.angle_beta   90.00
_cell.angle_gamma   90.00
#
_symmetry.space_group_name_H-M   'P 1'
#
loop_
_entity.id
_entity.type
_entity.pdbx_description
1 polymer ?
#
loop_
_entity_poly.entity_id
_entity_poly.type
_entity_poly.pdbx_seq_one_letter_code
_entity_poly.pdbx_strand_id
1 'polypeptide(L)'
;MAARSLFHCSAPRSVPQPLRVQRNKIPDHLSLSDHMDKLIPEMQSASVSSYGQLKADGENLDRDDDDTSQISSWLESFENQEWLSWIGGTSQDAVASNITVAAAFVVWYPSIVKVKLAKLVVNQLIKLVMSMNDRYSSTAAELLAEGMEGTWKACLGTDITHFLSDVLFQIECLSSAPSSNVIYKTAVAVTMREALVGTLLPSLAMADIMGFFGVIESQIWATSSDSPVHVVSLKTLIRVLRGSPKALAPYLDKAISYILHTMDPSNLIMRKACIISSMMALREIARVFPMVALNESMTRLAVGDAIGEIHSATIRVYDIESVTKIRILDACGPPGLPSFLKGPSDTTTTILITALSFSPDGEGLVAFSENGLMIRWWSLGSAWWERLSRSLTPIQCTKLIYVPPWEGFSPNSARLSIISNILGHDKHQNSESGQLQSKTRELDEADNLKLLLHNLDLSYRLHWVGGKTIKLTRHDQDLGTFQL
;
A
#
# COMPACT_ATOMS: atom_id res chain seq x y z
N MET A 1 12.94 3.05 23.01
CA MET A 1 12.40 1.82 23.65
C MET A 1 12.10 1.99 25.14
N ALA A 2 13.07 2.30 26.01
CA ALA A 2 12.81 2.42 27.46
C ALA A 2 11.72 3.45 27.83
N ALA A 3 11.78 4.66 27.23
CA ALA A 3 10.74 5.69 27.41
C ALA A 3 9.34 5.21 26.98
N ARG A 4 9.28 4.43 25.89
CA ARG A 4 8.03 3.84 25.40
C ARG A 4 7.46 2.80 26.35
N SER A 5 8.31 1.93 26.91
CA SER A 5 7.89 0.97 27.94
C SER A 5 7.35 1.69 29.18
N LEU A 6 8.03 2.75 29.64
CA LEU A 6 7.57 3.56 30.77
C LEU A 6 6.24 4.26 30.48
N PHE A 7 6.07 4.76 29.25
CA PHE A 7 4.81 5.33 28.80
C PHE A 7 3.68 4.29 28.88
N HIS A 8 3.88 3.08 28.34
CA HIS A 8 2.85 2.04 28.36
C HIS A 8 2.45 1.61 29.80
N CYS A 9 3.40 1.64 30.74
CA CYS A 9 3.12 1.34 32.15
C CYS A 9 2.28 2.43 32.86
N SER A 10 2.38 3.68 32.44
CA SER A 10 1.76 4.84 33.11
C SER A 10 0.51 5.36 32.41
N ALA A 11 0.48 5.30 31.08
CA ALA A 11 -0.54 5.89 30.22
C ALA A 11 -2.00 5.59 30.63
N PRO A 12 -2.40 4.34 30.93
CA PRO A 12 -3.80 4.04 31.28
C PRO A 12 -4.31 4.76 32.54
N ARG A 13 -3.40 5.16 33.43
CA ARG A 13 -3.72 5.77 34.74
C ARG A 13 -3.52 7.29 34.77
N SER A 14 -2.83 7.82 33.77
CA SER A 14 -2.32 9.19 33.78
C SER A 14 -2.81 10.03 32.59
N VAL A 15 -3.91 9.62 31.94
CA VAL A 15 -4.52 10.42 30.86
C VAL A 15 -5.01 11.75 31.44
N PRO A 16 -4.53 12.89 30.93
CA PRO A 16 -5.00 14.21 31.36
C PRO A 16 -6.52 14.35 31.18
N GLN A 17 -7.17 14.97 32.16
CA GLN A 17 -8.62 15.12 32.20
C GLN A 17 -9.22 15.77 30.93
N PRO A 18 -8.58 16.79 30.30
CA PRO A 18 -9.08 17.37 29.05
C PRO A 18 -9.12 16.38 27.88
N LEU A 19 -8.21 15.39 27.87
CA LEU A 19 -8.06 14.43 26.78
C LEU A 19 -8.91 13.16 26.98
N ARG A 20 -9.24 12.85 28.23
CA ARG A 20 -9.87 11.59 28.62
C ARG A 20 -11.34 11.55 28.20
N VAL A 21 -11.80 10.39 27.72
CA VAL A 21 -13.24 10.15 27.56
C VAL A 21 -13.91 10.22 28.92
N GLN A 22 -14.84 11.16 29.10
CA GLN A 22 -15.73 11.12 30.25
C GLN A 22 -16.68 9.93 30.05
N ARG A 23 -16.42 8.83 30.77
CA ARG A 23 -17.49 7.85 31.01
C ARG A 23 -18.57 8.62 31.76
N ASN A 24 -19.73 8.79 31.15
CA ASN A 24 -20.89 9.37 31.81
C ASN A 24 -20.98 8.76 33.20
N LYS A 25 -20.83 9.61 34.22
CA LYS A 25 -21.23 9.26 35.57
C LYS A 25 -22.69 8.85 35.45
N ILE A 26 -23.00 7.59 35.77
CA ILE A 26 -24.33 7.31 36.31
C ILE A 26 -24.48 8.30 37.46
N PRO A 27 -25.51 9.15 37.51
CA PRO A 27 -25.62 10.11 38.58
C PRO A 27 -25.82 9.32 39.88
N ASP A 28 -24.77 9.27 40.71
CA ASP A 28 -24.87 8.89 42.11
C ASP A 28 -25.61 10.01 42.85
N HIS A 29 -26.90 10.11 42.59
CA HIS A 29 -27.85 10.81 43.44
C HIS A 29 -28.82 9.76 43.95
N LEU A 30 -28.48 9.14 45.08
CA LEU A 30 -29.41 8.74 46.13
C LEU A 30 -28.58 8.43 47.39
N SER A 31 -28.14 9.49 48.05
CA SER A 31 -27.95 9.43 49.50
C SER A 31 -29.32 9.36 50.17
N LEU A 32 -29.70 8.19 50.67
CA LEU A 32 -30.64 8.07 51.78
C LEU A 32 -30.03 7.10 52.79
N SER A 33 -29.81 7.59 54.01
CA SER A 33 -29.40 6.76 55.13
C SER A 33 -30.58 5.91 55.62
N ASP A 34 -30.20 4.82 56.30
CA ASP A 34 -30.94 4.11 57.34
C ASP A 34 -32.27 3.43 56.97
N HIS A 35 -32.17 2.15 56.58
CA HIS A 35 -32.70 1.10 57.45
C HIS A 35 -32.13 -0.28 57.13
N MET A 36 -31.54 -0.91 58.15
CA MET A 36 -31.29 -2.35 58.23
C MET A 36 -32.64 -3.09 58.14
N ASP A 37 -32.80 -4.01 57.18
CA ASP A 37 -32.87 -5.47 57.44
C ASP A 37 -33.40 -6.27 56.24
N LYS A 38 -32.78 -7.46 56.07
CA LYS A 38 -33.30 -8.72 55.51
C LYS A 38 -33.30 -9.00 53.98
N LEU A 39 -32.35 -9.89 53.67
CA LEU A 39 -32.47 -11.18 52.95
C LEU A 39 -32.30 -11.22 51.41
N ILE A 40 -31.18 -11.86 51.04
CA ILE A 40 -30.70 -12.46 49.79
C ILE A 40 -31.48 -13.79 49.52
N PRO A 41 -31.40 -14.51 48.36
CA PRO A 41 -31.21 -14.16 46.93
C PRO A 41 -32.32 -14.76 46.02
N GLU A 42 -32.35 -14.44 44.72
CA GLU A 42 -32.29 -15.50 43.70
C GLU A 42 -31.94 -14.96 42.30
N MET A 43 -31.44 -15.89 41.51
CA MET A 43 -30.39 -15.76 40.50
C MET A 43 -30.98 -15.96 39.10
N GLN A 44 -30.24 -15.49 38.08
CA GLN A 44 -30.33 -15.89 36.66
C GLN A 44 -31.48 -15.27 35.84
N SER A 45 -31.35 -15.01 34.54
CA SER A 45 -30.23 -14.80 33.61
C SER A 45 -30.91 -14.54 32.25
N ALA A 46 -30.26 -13.74 31.39
CA ALA A 46 -30.44 -13.73 29.92
C ALA A 46 -31.85 -13.29 29.41
N SER A 47 -32.04 -12.59 28.29
CA SER A 47 -31.20 -12.17 27.18
C SER A 47 -32.10 -11.46 26.15
N VAL A 48 -31.50 -10.54 25.37
CA VAL A 48 -31.85 -10.22 23.96
C VAL A 48 -33.15 -9.44 23.68
N SER A 49 -33.00 -8.23 23.13
CA SER A 49 -33.38 -7.82 21.76
C SER A 49 -33.57 -6.30 21.74
N SER A 50 -32.82 -5.54 20.93
CA SER A 50 -33.14 -5.15 19.54
C SER A 50 -33.70 -3.72 19.44
N TYR A 51 -32.98 -2.90 18.65
CA TYR A 51 -33.42 -1.71 17.91
C TYR A 51 -33.76 -0.42 18.68
N GLY A 52 -33.23 0.71 18.19
CA GLY A 52 -33.67 2.04 18.63
C GLY A 52 -32.81 3.22 18.14
N GLN A 53 -32.82 3.45 16.82
CA GLN A 53 -32.94 4.77 16.20
C GLN A 53 -32.41 5.99 17.01
N LEU A 54 -31.20 6.46 16.65
CA LEU A 54 -30.65 7.73 17.12
C LEU A 54 -31.50 8.89 16.58
N LYS A 55 -32.33 9.48 17.44
CA LYS A 55 -32.87 10.83 17.25
C LYS A 55 -31.75 11.83 17.52
N ALA A 56 -31.53 12.73 16.56
CA ALA A 56 -30.69 13.89 16.71
C ALA A 56 -31.47 14.95 17.51
N ASP A 57 -31.16 15.09 18.80
CA ASP A 57 -31.58 16.23 19.61
C ASP A 57 -30.43 17.25 19.68
N GLY A 58 -30.76 18.51 19.39
CA GLY A 58 -29.86 19.63 19.11
C GLY A 58 -29.15 20.26 20.31
N GLU A 59 -28.66 19.47 21.27
CA GLU A 59 -27.88 19.96 22.43
C GLU A 59 -26.35 19.80 22.28
N ASN A 60 -25.87 19.26 21.16
CA ASN A 60 -24.46 18.86 21.00
C ASN A 60 -23.52 19.94 20.44
N LEU A 61 -23.96 21.14 20.07
CA LEU A 61 -23.08 22.14 19.45
C LEU A 61 -22.22 22.91 20.47
N ASP A 62 -22.77 23.30 21.62
CA ASP A 62 -22.05 24.12 22.62
C ASP A 62 -21.02 23.31 23.43
N ARG A 63 -21.30 22.03 23.71
CA ARG A 63 -20.34 21.12 24.35
C ARG A 63 -19.16 20.79 23.44
N ASP A 64 -19.39 20.80 22.13
CA ASP A 64 -18.39 20.47 21.14
C ASP A 64 -17.28 21.51 21.08
N ASP A 65 -17.62 22.79 21.23
CA ASP A 65 -16.67 23.91 21.19
C ASP A 65 -15.87 24.04 22.51
N ASP A 66 -16.54 23.90 23.65
CA ASP A 66 -15.90 23.89 24.98
C ASP A 66 -14.84 22.77 25.10
N ASP A 67 -15.18 21.55 24.68
CA ASP A 67 -14.25 20.43 24.66
C ASP A 67 -13.01 20.69 23.77
N THR A 68 -13.21 21.36 22.63
CA THR A 68 -12.13 21.69 21.69
C THR A 68 -11.20 22.76 22.28
N SER A 69 -11.78 23.72 23.00
CA SER A 69 -11.03 24.77 23.71
C SER A 69 -10.19 24.22 24.86
N GLN A 70 -10.73 23.29 25.65
CA GLN A 70 -10.02 22.65 26.77
C GLN A 70 -8.85 21.78 26.29
N ILE A 71 -9.05 21.03 25.20
CA ILE A 71 -7.98 20.23 24.59
C ILE A 71 -6.87 21.16 24.05
N SER A 72 -7.24 22.21 23.31
CA SER A 72 -6.27 23.17 22.76
C SER A 72 -5.50 23.90 23.86
N SER A 73 -6.19 24.34 24.91
CA SER A 73 -5.57 24.97 26.08
C SER A 73 -4.58 24.03 26.76
N TRP A 74 -4.90 22.74 26.90
CA TRP A 74 -3.97 21.76 27.45
C TRP A 74 -2.75 21.53 26.54
N LEU A 75 -2.95 21.42 25.22
CA LEU A 75 -1.86 21.24 24.26
C LEU A 75 -0.87 22.41 24.30
N GLU A 76 -1.37 23.63 24.49
CA GLU A 76 -0.58 24.86 24.58
C GLU A 76 -0.09 25.17 26.01
N SER A 77 -0.55 24.41 27.00
CA SER A 77 -0.18 24.62 28.41
C SER A 77 1.30 24.31 28.66
N PHE A 78 1.86 25.02 29.64
CA PHE A 78 3.26 24.87 30.07
C PHE A 78 3.36 24.82 31.61
N GLU A 79 2.30 24.34 32.28
CA GLU A 79 2.04 24.56 33.71
C GLU A 79 3.08 23.96 34.68
N ASN A 80 4.03 23.13 34.25
CA ASN A 80 5.08 22.60 35.13
C ASN A 80 6.48 23.08 34.72
N GLN A 81 6.91 24.22 35.25
CA GLN A 81 8.23 24.81 34.97
C GLN A 81 9.41 24.06 35.62
N GLU A 82 9.16 23.26 36.66
CA GLU A 82 10.24 22.65 37.45
C GLU A 82 11.07 21.64 36.65
N TRP A 83 10.43 20.72 35.93
CA TRP A 83 11.15 19.72 35.12
C TRP A 83 11.85 20.35 33.92
N LEU A 84 11.25 21.39 33.30
CA LEU A 84 11.86 22.13 32.19
C LEU A 84 13.19 22.75 32.63
N SER A 85 13.27 23.27 33.86
CA SER A 85 14.51 23.82 34.41
C SER A 85 15.60 22.74 34.59
N TRP A 86 15.22 21.53 34.99
CA TRP A 86 16.16 20.41 35.20
C TRP A 86 16.76 19.87 33.89
N ILE A 87 16.03 19.97 32.79
CA ILE A 87 16.52 19.54 31.46
C ILE A 87 17.05 20.69 30.60
N GLY A 88 17.05 21.92 31.11
CA GLY A 88 17.41 23.12 30.33
C GLY A 88 16.49 23.34 29.12
N GLY A 89 15.19 23.09 29.30
CA GLY A 89 14.15 23.22 28.29
C GLY A 89 13.48 24.61 28.29
N THR A 90 12.78 24.90 27.19
CA THR A 90 12.01 26.12 26.95
C THR A 90 10.51 25.86 27.04
N SER A 91 9.68 26.91 26.98
CA SER A 91 8.22 26.73 26.86
C SER A 91 7.81 25.97 25.59
N GLN A 92 8.57 26.10 24.50
CA GLN A 92 8.34 25.35 23.27
C GLN A 92 8.60 23.84 23.45
N ASP A 93 9.57 23.47 24.29
CA ASP A 93 9.82 22.07 24.67
C ASP A 93 8.62 21.47 25.42
N ALA A 94 7.97 22.25 26.28
CA ALA A 94 6.77 21.83 27.01
C ALA A 94 5.61 21.54 26.05
N VAL A 95 5.33 22.47 25.13
CA VAL A 95 4.27 22.34 24.13
C VAL A 95 4.54 21.15 23.21
N ALA A 96 5.77 21.00 22.72
CA ALA A 96 6.15 19.86 21.89
C ALA A 96 6.01 18.52 22.63
N SER A 97 6.33 18.48 23.92
CA SER A 97 6.13 17.30 24.77
C SER A 97 4.65 16.96 24.92
N ASN A 98 3.78 17.95 25.20
CA ASN A 98 2.34 17.76 25.30
C ASN A 98 1.74 17.22 23.98
N ILE A 99 2.14 17.78 22.84
CA ILE A 99 1.72 17.30 21.51
C ILE A 99 2.17 15.85 21.29
N THR A 100 3.42 15.52 21.62
CA THR A 100 3.99 14.16 21.49
C THR A 100 3.24 13.15 22.36
N VAL A 101 2.94 13.52 23.61
CA VAL A 101 2.19 12.69 24.55
C VAL A 101 0.74 12.49 24.08
N ALA A 102 0.07 13.57 23.63
CA ALA A 102 -1.27 13.47 23.09
C ALA A 102 -1.32 12.58 21.84
N ALA A 103 -0.35 12.72 20.93
CA ALA A 103 -0.22 11.85 19.76
C ALA A 103 -0.03 10.38 20.17
N ALA A 104 0.85 10.10 21.13
CA ALA A 104 1.06 8.76 21.66
C ALA A 104 -0.23 8.15 22.25
N PHE A 105 -1.02 8.94 22.98
CA PHE A 105 -2.34 8.48 23.46
C PHE A 105 -3.30 8.17 22.32
N VAL A 106 -3.36 9.02 21.30
CA VAL A 106 -4.24 8.81 20.14
C VAL A 106 -3.87 7.55 19.38
N VAL A 107 -2.58 7.25 19.23
CA VAL A 107 -2.09 6.07 18.48
C VAL A 107 -2.20 4.80 19.32
N TRP A 108 -1.75 4.81 20.57
CA TRP A 108 -1.63 3.58 21.38
C TRP A 108 -2.86 3.29 22.24
N TYR A 109 -3.65 4.29 22.57
CA TYR A 109 -4.81 4.15 23.44
C TYR A 109 -6.05 4.92 22.92
N PRO A 110 -6.49 4.70 21.67
CA PRO A 110 -7.60 5.44 21.08
C PRO A 110 -8.93 5.29 21.85
N SER A 111 -9.11 4.23 22.63
CA SER A 111 -10.34 3.94 23.38
C SER A 111 -10.52 4.76 24.66
N ILE A 112 -9.46 5.37 25.20
CA ILE A 112 -9.50 6.13 26.46
C ILE A 112 -9.41 7.65 26.25
N VAL A 113 -9.18 8.10 25.01
CA VAL A 113 -9.12 9.52 24.63
C VAL A 113 -10.30 9.94 23.74
N LYS A 114 -10.65 11.23 23.80
CA LYS A 114 -11.71 11.82 22.98
C LYS A 114 -11.36 11.69 21.49
N VAL A 115 -12.31 11.27 20.66
CA VAL A 115 -12.12 11.02 19.21
C VAL A 115 -11.60 12.27 18.47
N LYS A 116 -12.05 13.46 18.88
CA LYS A 116 -11.63 14.75 18.31
C LYS A 116 -10.14 15.05 18.47
N LEU A 117 -9.49 14.46 19.47
CA LEU A 117 -8.08 14.72 19.78
C LEU A 117 -7.18 14.45 18.57
N ALA A 118 -7.49 13.41 17.80
CA ALA A 118 -6.72 13.05 16.61
C ALA A 118 -6.65 14.18 15.58
N LYS A 119 -7.78 14.85 15.31
CA LYS A 119 -7.87 15.96 14.35
C LYS A 119 -7.11 17.20 14.81
N LEU A 120 -7.09 17.48 16.12
CA LEU A 120 -6.40 18.64 16.68
C LEU A 120 -4.88 18.43 16.72
N VAL A 121 -4.46 17.21 17.07
CA VAL A 121 -3.04 16.87 17.25
C VAL A 121 -2.30 16.72 15.93
N VAL A 122 -2.94 16.15 14.89
CA VAL A 122 -2.23 15.81 13.64
C VAL A 122 -1.56 17.02 12.97
N ASN A 123 -2.23 18.17 12.93
CA ASN A 123 -1.68 19.39 12.34
C ASN A 123 -0.50 19.94 13.14
N GLN A 124 -0.56 19.84 14.47
CA GLN A 124 0.55 20.26 15.33
C GLN A 124 1.74 19.30 15.21
N LEU A 125 1.46 18.00 15.05
CA LEU A 125 2.48 16.98 14.85
C LEU A 125 3.22 17.16 13.51
N ILE A 126 2.49 17.49 12.44
CA ILE A 126 3.09 17.86 11.14
C ILE A 126 3.98 19.10 11.30
N LYS A 127 3.52 20.13 12.00
CA LYS A 127 4.34 21.33 12.28
C LYS A 127 5.61 20.99 13.05
N LEU A 128 5.54 20.07 14.03
CA LEU A 128 6.73 19.61 14.75
C LEU A 128 7.72 18.92 13.80
N VAL A 129 7.27 18.01 12.95
CA VAL A 129 8.11 17.38 11.91
C VAL A 129 8.75 18.43 11.00
N MET A 130 7.98 19.41 10.53
CA MET A 130 8.47 20.45 9.60
C MET A 130 9.35 21.51 10.26
N SER A 131 9.34 21.61 11.59
CA SER A 131 10.18 22.56 12.34
C SER A 131 11.66 22.16 12.37
N MET A 132 11.99 20.90 12.04
CA MET A 132 13.37 20.35 12.01
C MET A 132 14.13 20.53 13.33
N ASN A 133 13.41 20.60 14.44
CA ASN A 133 14.00 20.64 15.79
C ASN A 133 14.42 19.24 16.24
N ASP A 134 15.69 19.09 16.61
CA ASP A 134 16.37 17.86 17.00
C ASP A 134 15.63 17.01 18.06
N ARG A 135 15.00 17.66 19.04
CA ARG A 135 14.50 16.95 20.24
C ARG A 135 13.21 16.18 20.01
N TYR A 136 12.34 16.66 19.10
CA TYR A 136 10.98 16.12 18.97
C TYR A 136 10.62 15.75 17.53
N SER A 137 11.28 16.29 16.51
CA SER A 137 10.84 16.11 15.11
C SER A 137 10.96 14.66 14.66
N SER A 138 12.01 13.95 15.10
CA SER A 138 12.19 12.52 14.83
C SER A 138 11.11 11.67 15.50
N THR A 139 10.82 11.93 16.78
CA THR A 139 9.76 11.23 17.52
C THR A 139 8.37 11.54 16.95
N ALA A 140 8.13 12.79 16.55
CA ALA A 140 6.90 13.19 15.88
C ALA A 140 6.73 12.46 14.53
N ALA A 141 7.80 12.32 13.77
CA ALA A 141 7.81 11.56 12.52
C ALA A 141 7.53 10.07 12.76
N GLU A 142 8.10 9.47 13.81
CA GLU A 142 7.81 8.07 14.20
C GLU A 142 6.35 7.88 14.64
N LEU A 143 5.78 8.79 15.43
CA LEU A 143 4.38 8.73 15.87
C LEU A 143 3.40 8.95 14.71
N LEU A 144 3.73 9.85 13.77
CA LEU A 144 2.98 10.00 12.52
C LEU A 144 3.07 8.73 11.67
N ALA A 145 4.24 8.13 11.55
CA ALA A 145 4.43 6.90 10.80
C ALA A 145 3.55 5.77 11.39
N GLU A 146 3.62 5.59 12.70
CA GLU A 146 2.96 4.48 13.39
C GLU A 146 1.44 4.58 13.36
N GLY A 147 0.88 5.77 13.58
CA GLY A 147 -0.58 5.96 13.56
C GLY A 147 -1.17 6.14 12.15
N MET A 148 -0.35 6.07 11.09
CA MET A 148 -0.77 6.45 9.75
C MET A 148 -1.92 5.59 9.24
N GLU A 149 -1.80 4.26 9.34
CA GLU A 149 -2.79 3.31 8.81
C GLU A 149 -4.14 3.40 9.54
N GLY A 150 -4.11 3.51 10.87
CA GLY A 150 -5.31 3.41 11.70
C GLY A 150 -5.99 4.75 12.04
N THR A 151 -5.22 5.82 12.22
CA THR A 151 -5.74 7.06 12.83
C THR A 151 -5.51 8.28 11.96
N TRP A 152 -4.29 8.51 11.49
CA TRP A 152 -3.94 9.77 10.81
C TRP A 152 -4.45 9.83 9.39
N LYS A 153 -4.50 8.70 8.65
CA LYS A 153 -5.02 8.67 7.28
C LYS A 153 -6.45 9.22 7.18
N ALA A 154 -7.31 8.87 8.13
CA ALA A 154 -8.69 9.37 8.17
C ALA A 154 -8.77 10.87 8.51
N CYS A 155 -7.78 11.41 9.22
CA CYS A 155 -7.73 12.83 9.58
C CYS A 155 -7.15 13.70 8.47
N LEU A 156 -6.16 13.19 7.73
CA LEU A 156 -5.43 13.92 6.70
C LEU A 156 -6.09 13.83 5.32
N GLY A 157 -6.73 12.71 4.98
CA GLY A 157 -7.39 12.56 3.68
C GLY A 157 -6.44 12.86 2.51
N THR A 158 -6.79 13.87 1.71
CA THR A 158 -6.00 14.32 0.54
C THR A 158 -4.73 15.09 0.90
N ASP A 159 -4.61 15.59 2.12
CA ASP A 159 -3.44 16.38 2.55
C ASP A 159 -2.17 15.52 2.65
N ILE A 160 -2.32 14.18 2.67
CA ILE A 160 -1.20 13.22 2.67
C ILE A 160 -0.30 13.46 1.46
N THR A 161 -0.86 13.72 0.27
CA THR A 161 -0.06 13.93 -0.94
C THR A 161 0.79 15.20 -0.84
N HIS A 162 0.23 16.29 -0.32
CA HIS A 162 0.97 17.54 -0.09
C HIS A 162 2.08 17.32 0.94
N PHE A 163 1.74 16.68 2.06
CA PHE A 163 2.70 16.39 3.12
C PHE A 163 3.84 15.47 2.65
N LEU A 164 3.55 14.52 1.75
CA LEU A 164 4.56 13.67 1.11
C LEU A 164 5.55 14.49 0.26
N SER A 165 5.04 15.48 -0.48
CA SER A 165 5.88 16.42 -1.23
C SER A 165 6.75 17.27 -0.30
N ASP A 166 6.19 17.79 0.80
CA ASP A 166 6.93 18.57 1.79
C ASP A 166 8.05 17.75 2.43
N VAL A 167 7.79 16.48 2.77
CA VAL A 167 8.80 15.58 3.34
C VAL A 167 9.95 15.31 2.35
N LEU A 168 9.64 15.09 1.06
CA LEU A 168 10.67 14.93 0.04
C LEU A 168 11.52 16.19 -0.14
N PHE A 169 10.88 17.37 -0.12
CA PHE A 169 11.59 18.65 -0.14
C PHE A 169 12.50 18.82 1.07
N GLN A 170 12.05 18.46 2.28
CA GLN A 170 12.89 18.49 3.47
C GLN A 170 14.10 17.55 3.37
N ILE A 171 13.93 16.37 2.78
CA ILE A 171 15.02 15.41 2.55
C ILE A 171 16.07 15.97 1.57
N GLU A 172 15.62 16.71 0.55
CA GLU A 172 16.49 17.44 -0.37
C GLU A 172 17.30 18.49 0.40
N CYS A 173 16.64 19.34 1.19
CA CYS A 173 17.30 20.38 1.99
C CYS A 173 18.32 19.81 2.99
N LEU A 174 17.99 18.69 3.65
CA LEU A 174 18.88 18.00 4.59
C LEU A 174 20.12 17.41 3.92
N SER A 175 20.00 17.02 2.65
CA SER A 175 21.10 16.42 1.91
C SER A 175 22.05 17.46 1.30
N SER A 176 21.56 18.69 1.13
CA SER A 176 22.28 19.82 0.51
C SER A 176 22.85 20.83 1.51
N ALA A 177 22.68 20.61 2.82
CA ALA A 177 23.04 21.58 3.86
C ALA A 177 24.56 21.89 3.89
N PRO A 178 24.97 23.18 3.79
CA PRO A 178 26.37 23.57 3.82
C PRO A 178 26.98 23.46 5.22
N SER A 179 28.23 23.03 5.23
CA SER A 179 29.11 22.78 6.36
C SER A 179 29.37 24.00 7.27
N SER A 180 28.41 24.36 8.13
CA SER A 180 28.70 25.27 9.25
C SER A 180 28.04 24.80 10.56
N ASN A 181 28.91 24.52 11.54
CA ASN A 181 28.72 23.82 12.83
C ASN A 181 28.60 22.28 12.73
N VAL A 182 29.76 21.64 12.60
CA VAL A 182 30.01 20.41 11.81
C VAL A 182 29.68 19.06 12.50
N ILE A 183 29.41 19.01 13.81
CA ILE A 183 29.21 17.71 14.50
C ILE A 183 27.79 17.56 15.07
N TYR A 184 27.34 18.51 15.89
CA TYR A 184 26.01 18.43 16.52
C TYR A 184 24.90 18.51 15.46
N LYS A 185 24.91 19.52 14.58
CA LYS A 185 23.90 19.66 13.49
C LYS A 185 23.91 18.49 12.50
N THR A 186 25.06 17.85 12.31
CA THR A 186 25.19 16.69 11.41
C THR A 186 24.53 15.46 12.01
N ALA A 187 24.71 15.20 13.30
CA ALA A 187 24.04 14.09 13.98
C ALA A 187 22.50 14.27 13.96
N VAL A 188 22.01 15.49 14.25
CA VAL A 188 20.59 15.86 14.15
C VAL A 188 20.03 15.64 12.74
N ALA A 189 20.76 16.10 11.72
CA ALA A 189 20.34 15.96 10.33
C ALA A 189 20.26 14.48 9.93
N VAL A 190 21.18 13.65 10.43
CA VAL A 190 21.18 12.20 10.21
C VAL A 190 19.99 11.53 10.89
N THR A 191 19.76 11.78 12.18
CA THR A 191 18.62 11.17 12.91
C THR A 191 17.29 11.58 12.32
N MET A 192 17.13 12.86 11.96
CA MET A 192 15.92 13.35 11.30
C MET A 192 15.76 12.72 9.90
N ARG A 193 16.82 12.66 9.10
CA ARG A 193 16.78 12.00 7.79
C ARG A 193 16.42 10.52 7.91
N GLU A 194 16.96 9.82 8.91
CA GLU A 194 16.62 8.42 9.19
C GLU A 194 15.16 8.25 9.58
N ALA A 195 14.61 9.13 10.42
CA ALA A 195 13.20 9.12 10.76
C ALA A 195 12.32 9.37 9.53
N LEU A 196 12.63 10.41 8.72
CA LEU A 196 11.87 10.75 7.52
C LEU A 196 11.94 9.63 6.45
N VAL A 197 13.13 9.22 6.05
CA VAL A 197 13.36 8.24 4.97
C VAL A 197 13.03 6.81 5.43
N GLY A 198 13.38 6.47 6.67
CA GLY A 198 13.29 5.12 7.19
C GLY A 198 11.89 4.74 7.69
N THR A 199 11.12 5.71 8.18
CA THR A 199 9.84 5.46 8.87
C THR A 199 8.66 6.24 8.28
N LEU A 200 8.72 7.58 8.25
CA LEU A 200 7.57 8.41 7.90
C LEU A 200 7.20 8.34 6.42
N LEU A 201 8.15 8.56 5.52
CA LEU A 201 7.90 8.60 4.07
C LEU A 201 7.31 7.27 3.55
N PRO A 202 7.83 6.08 3.91
CA PRO A 202 7.17 4.82 3.58
C PRO A 202 5.74 4.70 4.09
N SER A 203 5.47 5.19 5.30
CA SER A 203 4.13 5.12 5.90
C SER A 203 3.14 6.03 5.18
N LEU A 204 3.56 7.24 4.80
CA LEU A 204 2.78 8.15 3.95
C LEU A 204 2.50 7.54 2.57
N ALA A 205 3.54 6.95 1.95
CA ALA A 205 3.42 6.33 0.63
C ALA A 205 2.49 5.11 0.64
N MET A 206 2.46 4.33 1.72
CA MET A 206 1.49 3.23 1.87
C MET A 206 0.06 3.73 2.16
N ALA A 207 -0.07 4.87 2.82
CA ALA A 207 -1.37 5.49 3.10
C ALA A 207 -2.04 6.01 1.83
N ASP A 208 -1.26 6.59 0.92
CA ASP A 208 -1.70 7.13 -0.37
C ASP A 208 -0.72 6.76 -1.50
N ILE A 209 -0.83 5.51 -1.96
CA ILE A 209 0.02 4.95 -3.03
C ILE A 209 -0.14 5.75 -4.33
N MET A 210 -1.35 6.17 -4.66
CA MET A 210 -1.64 6.90 -5.89
C MET A 210 -1.00 8.28 -5.86
N GLY A 211 -1.18 9.02 -4.76
CA GLY A 211 -0.53 10.32 -4.56
C GLY A 211 0.99 10.20 -4.53
N PHE A 212 1.54 9.15 -3.90
CA PHE A 212 2.98 8.88 -3.93
C PHE A 212 3.52 8.78 -5.36
N PHE A 213 2.86 8.00 -6.24
CA PHE A 213 3.27 7.93 -7.65
C PHE A 213 3.19 9.27 -8.37
N GLY A 214 2.11 10.03 -8.14
CA GLY A 214 1.96 11.36 -8.73
C GLY A 214 3.08 12.32 -8.30
N VAL A 215 3.48 12.27 -7.02
CA VAL A 215 4.57 13.09 -6.51
C VAL A 215 5.90 12.64 -7.12
N ILE A 216 6.30 11.36 -7.03
CA ILE A 216 7.62 10.95 -7.53
C ILE A 216 7.76 11.12 -9.04
N GLU A 217 6.68 10.96 -9.81
CA GLU A 217 6.68 11.22 -11.26
C GLU A 217 6.93 12.70 -11.55
N SER A 218 6.30 13.61 -10.80
CA SER A 218 6.57 15.05 -10.91
C SER A 218 8.01 15.40 -10.53
N GLN A 219 8.60 14.72 -9.53
CA GLN A 219 9.96 14.98 -9.07
C GLN A 219 11.02 14.64 -10.11
N ILE A 220 10.79 13.68 -11.02
CA ILE A 220 11.73 13.37 -12.12
C ILE A 220 12.06 14.63 -12.93
N TRP A 221 11.06 15.48 -13.18
CA TRP A 221 11.20 16.67 -14.01
C TRP A 221 11.42 17.95 -13.21
N ALA A 222 10.96 17.99 -11.95
CA ALA A 222 11.03 19.16 -11.10
C ALA A 222 12.35 19.31 -10.33
N THR A 223 13.15 18.25 -10.21
CA THR A 223 14.43 18.26 -9.47
C THR A 223 15.63 17.98 -10.36
N SER A 224 16.82 18.28 -9.86
CA SER A 224 18.06 17.97 -10.58
C SER A 224 18.26 16.46 -10.72
N SER A 225 18.95 16.05 -11.78
CA SER A 225 19.24 14.64 -12.05
C SER A 225 20.06 13.94 -10.96
N ASP A 226 20.85 14.69 -10.19
CA ASP A 226 21.66 14.20 -9.07
C ASP A 226 20.98 14.30 -7.71
N SER A 227 19.72 14.75 -7.68
CA SER A 227 18.98 14.91 -6.43
C SER A 227 18.85 13.58 -5.67
N PRO A 228 19.11 13.56 -4.35
CA PRO A 228 18.92 12.39 -3.50
C PRO A 228 17.47 11.90 -3.42
N VAL A 229 16.48 12.71 -3.81
CA VAL A 229 15.06 12.32 -3.78
C VAL A 229 14.78 11.12 -4.67
N HIS A 230 15.50 10.95 -5.79
CA HIS A 230 15.31 9.83 -6.72
C HIS A 230 15.67 8.50 -6.05
N VAL A 231 16.83 8.45 -5.38
CA VAL A 231 17.29 7.28 -4.63
C VAL A 231 16.38 6.99 -3.44
N VAL A 232 15.95 8.02 -2.73
CA VAL A 232 15.01 7.90 -1.59
C VAL A 232 13.65 7.39 -2.05
N SER A 233 13.15 7.87 -3.19
CA SER A 233 11.89 7.42 -3.79
C SER A 233 11.95 5.95 -4.20
N LEU A 234 13.05 5.50 -4.82
CA LEU A 234 13.28 4.08 -5.13
C LEU A 234 13.32 3.20 -3.87
N LYS A 235 14.00 3.65 -2.81
CA LYS A 235 14.02 2.94 -1.51
C LYS A 235 12.64 2.89 -0.87
N THR A 236 11.87 3.98 -0.96
CA THR A 236 10.49 4.05 -0.46
C THR A 236 9.59 3.11 -1.24
N LEU A 237 9.70 3.08 -2.58
CA LEU A 237 8.97 2.15 -3.44
C LEU A 237 9.23 0.69 -3.03
N ILE A 238 10.48 0.31 -2.76
CA ILE A 238 10.83 -1.02 -2.20
C ILE A 238 10.10 -1.30 -0.88
N ARG A 239 9.92 -0.31 0.00
CA ARG A 239 9.18 -0.47 1.25
C ARG A 239 7.67 -0.63 0.99
N VAL A 240 7.09 0.15 0.09
CA VAL A 240 5.67 0.03 -0.29
C VAL A 240 5.39 -1.33 -0.92
N LEU A 241 6.27 -1.78 -1.83
CA LEU A 241 6.24 -3.09 -2.47
C LEU A 241 6.16 -4.24 -1.44
N ARG A 242 6.91 -4.13 -0.34
CA ARG A 242 6.93 -5.14 0.72
C ARG A 242 5.76 -5.02 1.69
N GLY A 243 5.35 -3.80 2.03
CA GLY A 243 4.34 -3.55 3.06
C GLY A 243 2.90 -3.71 2.57
N SER A 244 2.61 -3.34 1.32
CA SER A 244 1.24 -3.33 0.78
C SER A 244 1.17 -3.80 -0.69
N PRO A 245 1.71 -4.98 -1.03
CA PRO A 245 1.86 -5.42 -2.42
C PRO A 245 0.53 -5.50 -3.18
N LYS A 246 -0.55 -5.96 -2.55
CA LYS A 246 -1.88 -6.01 -3.18
C LYS A 246 -2.38 -4.63 -3.57
N ALA A 247 -2.26 -3.64 -2.68
CA ALA A 247 -2.70 -2.27 -2.95
C ALA A 247 -1.89 -1.59 -4.05
N LEU A 248 -0.62 -2.00 -4.24
CA LEU A 248 0.24 -1.50 -5.31
C LEU A 248 -0.02 -2.17 -6.67
N ALA A 249 -0.57 -3.38 -6.71
CA ALA A 249 -0.74 -4.17 -7.94
C ALA A 249 -1.37 -3.40 -9.13
N PRO A 250 -2.39 -2.54 -8.95
CA PRO A 250 -2.99 -1.77 -10.06
C PRO A 250 -2.05 -0.70 -10.63
N TYR A 251 -1.01 -0.33 -9.87
CA TYR A 251 -0.04 0.70 -10.24
C TYR A 251 1.31 0.11 -10.66
N LEU A 252 1.38 -1.20 -10.91
CA LEU A 252 2.61 -1.89 -11.28
C LEU A 252 3.28 -1.28 -12.53
N ASP A 253 2.49 -0.92 -13.55
CA ASP A 253 3.01 -0.25 -14.74
C ASP A 253 3.65 1.11 -14.41
N LYS A 254 3.04 1.88 -13.50
CA LYS A 254 3.61 3.17 -13.04
C LYS A 254 4.91 2.94 -12.27
N ALA A 255 4.95 1.92 -11.42
CA ALA A 255 6.15 1.54 -10.66
C ALA A 255 7.31 1.17 -11.59
N ILE A 256 7.05 0.30 -12.57
CA ILE A 256 8.04 -0.11 -13.56
C ILE A 256 8.48 1.10 -14.40
N SER A 257 7.53 1.90 -14.89
CA SER A 257 7.84 3.10 -15.68
C SER A 257 8.76 4.04 -14.90
N TYR A 258 8.45 4.35 -13.65
CA TYR A 258 9.28 5.20 -12.79
C TYR A 258 10.71 4.65 -12.66
N ILE A 259 10.86 3.36 -12.33
CA ILE A 259 12.19 2.73 -12.16
C ILE A 259 12.99 2.75 -13.47
N LEU A 260 12.32 2.50 -14.59
CA LEU A 260 12.94 2.56 -15.91
C LEU A 260 13.39 3.99 -16.25
N HIS A 261 12.58 5.01 -15.97
CA HIS A 261 12.98 6.41 -16.18
C HIS A 261 14.24 6.78 -15.37
N THR A 262 14.38 6.29 -14.14
CA THR A 262 15.60 6.54 -13.34
C THR A 262 16.85 5.82 -13.88
N MET A 263 16.69 4.92 -14.85
CA MET A 263 17.76 4.18 -15.52
C MET A 263 18.02 4.66 -16.96
N ASP A 264 17.30 5.67 -17.44
CA ASP A 264 17.34 6.10 -18.84
C ASP A 264 18.78 6.41 -19.30
N PRO A 265 19.28 5.77 -20.38
CA PRO A 265 20.59 6.07 -20.95
C PRO A 265 20.76 7.53 -21.40
N SER A 266 19.67 8.26 -21.67
CA SER A 266 19.72 9.67 -22.06
C SER A 266 20.17 10.59 -20.90
N ASN A 267 19.89 10.22 -19.65
CA ASN A 267 20.24 10.99 -18.45
C ASN A 267 21.33 10.27 -17.64
N LEU A 268 22.58 10.42 -18.08
CA LEU A 268 23.74 9.73 -17.49
C LEU A 268 23.95 10.05 -16.00
N ILE A 269 23.61 11.27 -15.55
CA ILE A 269 23.78 11.69 -14.16
C ILE A 269 22.80 10.93 -13.26
N MET A 270 21.51 10.96 -13.59
CA MET A 270 20.48 10.27 -12.85
C MET A 270 20.70 8.76 -12.88
N ARG A 271 21.02 8.21 -14.06
CA ARG A 271 21.35 6.79 -14.24
C ARG A 271 22.49 6.39 -13.33
N LYS A 272 23.59 7.14 -13.30
CA LYS A 272 24.74 6.84 -12.43
C LYS A 272 24.36 6.85 -10.94
N ALA A 273 23.54 7.80 -10.51
CA ALA A 273 23.10 7.89 -9.11
C ALA A 273 22.12 6.77 -8.72
N CYS A 274 21.24 6.36 -9.64
CA CYS A 274 20.09 5.51 -9.34
C CYS A 274 20.24 4.05 -9.76
N ILE A 275 21.20 3.67 -10.63
CA ILE A 275 21.25 2.35 -11.26
C ILE A 275 21.19 1.18 -10.26
N ILE A 276 21.94 1.26 -9.15
CA ILE A 276 21.98 0.20 -8.13
C ILE A 276 20.61 0.09 -7.45
N SER A 277 20.05 1.21 -6.98
CA SER A 277 18.75 1.24 -6.31
C SER A 277 17.61 0.84 -7.24
N SER A 278 17.71 1.19 -8.53
CA SER A 278 16.73 0.84 -9.56
C SER A 278 16.74 -0.66 -9.83
N MET A 279 17.93 -1.27 -9.99
CA MET A 279 18.05 -2.71 -10.13
C MET A 279 17.57 -3.47 -8.89
N MET A 280 17.83 -2.94 -7.69
CA MET A 280 17.27 -3.50 -6.46
C MET A 280 15.75 -3.44 -6.44
N ALA A 281 15.16 -2.33 -6.91
CA ALA A 281 13.70 -2.19 -7.01
C ALA A 281 13.10 -3.16 -8.04
N LEU A 282 13.71 -3.32 -9.22
CA LEU A 282 13.25 -4.29 -10.22
C LEU A 282 13.30 -5.73 -9.69
N ARG A 283 14.40 -6.11 -9.01
CA ARG A 283 14.52 -7.43 -8.37
C ARG A 283 13.44 -7.63 -7.31
N GLU A 284 13.18 -6.61 -6.50
CA GLU A 284 12.15 -6.68 -5.48
C GLU A 284 10.75 -6.83 -6.09
N ILE A 285 10.45 -6.10 -7.17
CA ILE A 285 9.19 -6.23 -7.89
C ILE A 285 9.03 -7.66 -8.42
N ALA A 286 10.02 -8.19 -9.14
CA ALA A 286 9.95 -9.56 -9.67
C ALA A 286 9.82 -10.61 -8.56
N ARG A 287 10.37 -10.35 -7.38
CA ARG A 287 10.23 -11.25 -6.21
C ARG A 287 8.81 -11.23 -5.64
N VAL A 288 8.19 -10.06 -5.56
CA VAL A 288 6.89 -9.84 -4.92
C VAL A 288 5.72 -10.14 -5.88
N PHE A 289 5.84 -9.72 -7.14
CA PHE A 289 4.80 -9.80 -8.16
C PHE A 289 5.11 -10.93 -9.14
N PRO A 290 4.41 -12.07 -9.07
CA PRO A 290 4.69 -13.19 -9.95
C PRO A 290 4.42 -12.91 -11.44
N MET A 291 3.60 -11.91 -11.76
CA MET A 291 3.41 -11.41 -13.12
C MET A 291 4.58 -10.55 -13.65
N VAL A 292 5.68 -10.42 -12.90
CA VAL A 292 6.92 -9.78 -13.33
C VAL A 292 8.05 -10.77 -13.26
N ALA A 293 8.84 -10.86 -14.33
CA ALA A 293 9.99 -11.74 -14.39
C ALA A 293 11.24 -10.99 -14.87
N LEU A 294 12.38 -11.32 -14.29
CA LEU A 294 13.71 -10.96 -14.77
C LEU A 294 14.39 -12.24 -15.27
N ASN A 295 15.13 -12.16 -16.36
CA ASN A 295 15.97 -13.28 -16.78
C ASN A 295 17.19 -13.42 -15.85
N GLU A 296 17.85 -14.58 -15.87
CA GLU A 296 18.99 -14.88 -14.98
C GLU A 296 20.14 -13.89 -15.14
N SER A 297 20.43 -13.44 -16.37
CA SER A 297 21.45 -12.44 -16.66
C SER A 297 21.03 -11.00 -16.36
N MET A 298 19.77 -10.78 -15.95
CA MET A 298 19.21 -9.47 -15.60
C MET A 298 19.33 -8.41 -16.70
N THR A 299 19.24 -8.85 -17.95
CA THR A 299 19.24 -7.99 -19.13
C THR A 299 17.84 -7.74 -19.67
N ARG A 300 16.87 -8.60 -19.35
CA ARG A 300 15.49 -8.53 -19.84
C ARG A 300 14.50 -8.55 -18.68
N LEU A 301 13.49 -7.70 -18.80
CA LEU A 301 12.37 -7.59 -17.87
C LEU A 301 11.07 -7.89 -18.63
N ALA A 302 10.26 -8.81 -18.11
CA ALA A 302 8.92 -9.06 -18.61
C ALA A 302 7.89 -8.62 -17.56
N VAL A 303 6.88 -7.87 -17.99
CA VAL A 303 5.79 -7.36 -17.15
C VAL A 303 4.47 -7.75 -17.80
N GLY A 304 3.71 -8.60 -17.12
CA GLY A 304 2.38 -9.00 -17.53
C GLY A 304 1.30 -8.09 -16.94
N ASP A 305 0.26 -7.81 -17.73
CA ASP A 305 -0.95 -7.17 -17.23
C ASP A 305 -1.58 -8.06 -16.13
N ALA A 306 -1.56 -7.58 -14.88
CA ALA A 306 -2.08 -8.33 -13.73
C ALA A 306 -3.62 -8.31 -13.70
N ILE A 307 -4.20 -7.13 -13.93
CA ILE A 307 -5.63 -6.84 -13.82
C ILE A 307 -6.04 -6.06 -15.07
N GLY A 308 -7.10 -6.50 -15.75
CA GLY A 308 -7.58 -5.84 -16.95
C GLY A 308 -8.69 -6.63 -17.64
N GLU A 309 -8.98 -6.28 -18.89
CA GLU A 309 -9.92 -7.01 -19.71
C GLU A 309 -9.29 -8.28 -20.31
N ILE A 310 -10.05 -9.37 -20.36
CA ILE A 310 -9.57 -10.69 -20.83
C ILE A 310 -9.01 -10.62 -22.26
N HIS A 311 -9.59 -9.74 -23.09
CA HIS A 311 -9.25 -9.58 -24.50
C HIS A 311 -8.13 -8.58 -24.76
N SER A 312 -7.54 -8.01 -23.70
CA SER A 312 -6.44 -7.04 -23.80
C SER A 312 -5.20 -7.50 -23.05
N ALA A 313 -5.11 -8.78 -22.68
CA ALA A 313 -4.00 -9.31 -21.90
C ALA A 313 -2.69 -9.28 -22.70
N THR A 314 -1.72 -8.49 -22.24
CA THR A 314 -0.39 -8.39 -22.87
C THR A 314 0.73 -8.62 -21.87
N ILE A 315 1.88 -9.05 -22.40
CA ILE A 315 3.16 -9.04 -21.68
C ILE A 315 4.11 -8.10 -22.41
N ARG A 316 4.62 -7.11 -21.69
CA ARG A 316 5.60 -6.15 -22.20
C ARG A 316 6.99 -6.63 -21.82
N VAL A 317 7.87 -6.77 -22.80
CA VAL A 317 9.26 -7.16 -22.59
C VAL A 317 10.16 -5.96 -22.86
N TYR A 318 11.03 -5.64 -21.91
CA TYR A 318 11.96 -4.53 -21.93
C TYR A 318 13.39 -5.05 -21.93
N ASP A 319 14.26 -4.35 -22.67
CA ASP A 319 15.69 -4.45 -22.53
C ASP A 319 16.15 -3.48 -21.44
N ILE A 320 16.83 -3.99 -20.43
CA ILE A 320 17.18 -3.23 -19.21
C ILE A 320 18.36 -2.28 -19.47
N GLU A 321 19.28 -2.65 -20.37
CA GLU A 321 20.46 -1.84 -20.66
C GLU A 321 20.11 -0.55 -21.41
N SER A 322 19.26 -0.67 -22.43
CA SER A 322 18.76 0.45 -23.23
C SER A 322 17.49 1.08 -22.67
N VAL A 323 16.84 0.42 -21.70
CA VAL A 323 15.55 0.82 -21.13
C VAL A 323 14.46 0.97 -22.20
N THR A 324 14.53 0.16 -23.25
CA THR A 324 13.57 0.19 -24.35
C THR A 324 12.63 -1.00 -24.29
N LYS A 325 11.35 -0.76 -24.58
CA LYS A 325 10.40 -1.86 -24.83
C LYS A 325 10.82 -2.55 -26.12
N ILE A 326 11.19 -3.82 -26.01
CA ILE A 326 11.58 -4.62 -27.16
C ILE A 326 10.38 -5.35 -27.75
N ARG A 327 9.46 -5.92 -26.96
CA ARG A 327 8.36 -6.73 -27.48
C ARG A 327 7.07 -6.56 -26.70
N ILE A 328 5.98 -6.91 -27.37
CA ILE A 328 4.67 -7.14 -26.77
C ILE A 328 4.27 -8.58 -27.14
N LEU A 329 4.00 -9.40 -26.14
CA LEU A 329 3.48 -10.74 -26.33
C LEU A 329 1.99 -10.70 -26.08
N ASP A 330 1.23 -11.27 -27.01
CA ASP A 330 -0.21 -11.38 -26.88
C ASP A 330 -0.55 -12.56 -25.97
N ALA A 331 -1.09 -12.24 -24.80
CA ALA A 331 -1.56 -13.20 -23.81
C ALA A 331 -3.09 -13.31 -23.81
N CYS A 332 -3.77 -12.85 -24.86
CA CYS A 332 -5.20 -13.07 -25.06
C CYS A 332 -5.47 -14.58 -25.30
N GLY A 333 -6.74 -14.93 -25.52
CA GLY A 333 -7.22 -16.31 -25.64
C GLY A 333 -6.50 -17.18 -26.69
N PRO A 334 -6.90 -18.45 -26.85
CA PRO A 334 -6.14 -19.45 -27.59
C PRO A 334 -5.75 -19.01 -29.01
N PRO A 335 -4.51 -19.29 -29.45
CA PRO A 335 -4.03 -18.91 -30.76
C PRO A 335 -4.92 -19.54 -31.85
N GLY A 336 -5.47 -18.71 -32.72
CA GLY A 336 -6.26 -19.15 -33.88
C GLY A 336 -7.76 -19.39 -33.64
N LEU A 337 -8.31 -19.08 -32.45
CA LEU A 337 -9.75 -18.94 -32.30
C LEU A 337 -10.13 -17.46 -32.47
N PRO A 338 -10.88 -17.10 -33.53
CA PRO A 338 -11.57 -15.83 -33.57
C PRO A 338 -12.50 -15.76 -32.36
N SER A 339 -12.88 -14.54 -32.00
CA SER A 339 -13.78 -14.13 -30.92
C SER A 339 -15.20 -14.75 -30.95
N PHE A 340 -15.32 -16.06 -31.16
CA PHE A 340 -16.57 -16.83 -31.26
C PHE A 340 -17.17 -17.21 -29.90
N LEU A 341 -16.46 -16.97 -28.79
CA LEU A 341 -17.03 -16.97 -27.44
C LEU A 341 -17.42 -15.55 -27.01
N LYS A 342 -17.95 -14.74 -27.94
CA LYS A 342 -18.57 -13.46 -27.65
C LYS A 342 -19.95 -13.72 -27.03
N GLY A 343 -19.94 -14.16 -25.76
CA GLY A 343 -21.06 -13.95 -24.86
C GLY A 343 -21.33 -12.44 -24.70
N PRO A 344 -22.54 -12.04 -24.26
CA PRO A 344 -22.90 -10.63 -24.18
C PRO A 344 -21.85 -9.89 -23.36
N SER A 345 -21.46 -8.74 -23.90
CA SER A 345 -20.40 -7.85 -23.42
C SER A 345 -20.62 -7.44 -21.98
N ASP A 346 -19.98 -8.15 -21.06
CA ASP A 346 -19.60 -7.57 -19.80
C ASP A 346 -18.09 -7.36 -19.85
N THR A 347 -17.69 -6.10 -19.97
CA THR A 347 -16.33 -5.59 -19.78
C THR A 347 -15.93 -5.79 -18.32
N THR A 348 -15.91 -7.04 -17.86
CA THR A 348 -15.53 -7.38 -16.49
C THR A 348 -14.03 -7.44 -16.44
N THR A 349 -13.44 -6.46 -15.75
CA THR A 349 -12.05 -6.50 -15.32
C THR A 349 -11.80 -7.78 -14.51
N THR A 350 -10.77 -8.54 -14.85
CA THR A 350 -10.39 -9.78 -14.16
C THR A 350 -8.88 -9.84 -13.98
N ILE A 351 -8.41 -10.82 -13.19
CA ILE A 351 -6.98 -11.15 -13.10
C ILE A 351 -6.55 -11.86 -14.39
N LEU A 352 -5.52 -11.38 -15.08
CA LEU A 352 -5.15 -11.88 -16.41
C LEU A 352 -3.93 -12.80 -16.35
N ILE A 353 -2.79 -12.24 -15.94
CA ILE A 353 -1.52 -12.96 -15.83
C ILE A 353 -1.22 -13.15 -14.35
N THR A 354 -1.11 -14.40 -13.94
CA THR A 354 -0.92 -14.78 -12.55
C THR A 354 0.56 -15.05 -12.25
N ALA A 355 1.30 -15.64 -13.20
CA ALA A 355 2.74 -15.85 -13.06
C ALA A 355 3.48 -15.80 -14.40
N LEU A 356 4.73 -15.32 -14.38
CA LEU A 356 5.67 -15.30 -15.48
C LEU A 356 6.99 -15.96 -15.09
N SER A 357 7.69 -16.54 -16.06
CA SER A 357 9.05 -17.02 -15.88
C SER A 357 9.80 -17.08 -17.20
N PHE A 358 11.03 -16.55 -17.24
CA PHE A 358 11.94 -16.75 -18.37
C PHE A 358 12.52 -18.15 -18.32
N SER A 359 12.80 -18.74 -19.48
CA SER A 359 13.61 -19.96 -19.54
C SER A 359 15.03 -19.71 -19.00
N PRO A 360 15.73 -20.76 -18.52
CA PRO A 360 17.08 -20.62 -17.97
C PRO A 360 18.08 -20.00 -18.97
N ASP A 361 17.93 -20.29 -20.26
CA ASP A 361 18.73 -19.68 -21.33
C ASP A 361 18.33 -18.23 -21.66
N GLY A 362 17.21 -17.73 -21.11
CA GLY A 362 16.65 -16.41 -21.38
C GLY A 362 15.99 -16.26 -22.76
N GLU A 363 15.90 -17.33 -23.55
CA GLU A 363 15.42 -17.34 -24.94
C GLU A 363 13.95 -17.72 -25.10
N GLY A 364 13.21 -17.79 -24.00
CA GLY A 364 11.78 -17.99 -24.00
C GLY A 364 11.12 -17.47 -22.74
N LEU A 365 9.80 -17.32 -22.81
CA LEU A 365 8.98 -16.85 -21.70
C LEU A 365 7.75 -17.74 -21.54
N VAL A 366 7.44 -18.09 -20.30
CA VAL A 366 6.21 -18.80 -19.91
C VAL A 366 5.32 -17.86 -19.13
N ALA A 367 4.01 -17.93 -19.38
CA ALA A 367 3.00 -17.27 -18.57
C ALA A 367 1.93 -18.26 -18.11
N PHE A 368 1.45 -18.10 -16.89
CA PHE A 368 0.28 -18.80 -16.36
C PHE A 368 -0.84 -17.81 -16.07
N SER A 369 -2.04 -18.15 -16.50
CA SER A 369 -3.29 -17.46 -16.19
C SER A 369 -4.17 -18.38 -15.36
N GLU A 370 -4.42 -18.01 -14.10
CA GLU A 370 -5.38 -18.71 -13.24
C GLU A 370 -6.80 -18.61 -13.83
N ASN A 371 -7.15 -17.42 -14.34
CA ASN A 371 -8.40 -17.25 -15.09
C ASN A 371 -8.24 -17.88 -16.48
N GLY A 372 -8.96 -18.97 -16.69
CA GLY A 372 -8.89 -19.81 -17.88
C GLY A 372 -7.90 -20.98 -17.80
N LEU A 373 -7.22 -21.17 -16.66
CA LEU A 373 -6.38 -22.34 -16.34
C LEU A 373 -5.46 -22.72 -17.50
N MET A 374 -4.56 -21.82 -17.88
CA MET A 374 -3.74 -22.02 -19.07
C MET A 374 -2.32 -21.53 -18.89
N ILE A 375 -1.40 -22.29 -19.48
CA ILE A 375 0.02 -21.97 -19.59
C ILE A 375 0.30 -21.64 -21.05
N ARG A 376 0.92 -20.48 -21.28
CA ARG A 376 1.37 -20.01 -22.58
C ARG A 376 2.88 -19.99 -22.63
N TRP A 377 3.42 -20.38 -23.79
CA TRP A 377 4.85 -20.42 -24.04
C TRP A 377 5.19 -19.67 -25.31
N TRP A 378 6.19 -18.79 -25.22
CA TRP A 378 6.77 -18.10 -26.35
C TRP A 378 8.26 -18.43 -26.43
N SER A 379 8.64 -19.16 -27.47
CA SER A 379 10.02 -19.34 -27.93
C SER A 379 10.03 -19.99 -29.31
N LEU A 380 11.04 -19.67 -30.12
CA LEU A 380 11.33 -20.35 -31.39
C LEU A 380 12.75 -20.97 -31.40
N GLY A 381 13.34 -21.17 -30.22
CA GLY A 381 14.71 -21.69 -30.07
C GLY A 381 15.75 -20.59 -29.89
N SER A 382 17.02 -20.90 -30.18
CA SER A 382 18.14 -19.99 -29.90
C SER A 382 18.10 -18.70 -30.72
N ALA A 383 18.54 -17.61 -30.10
CA ALA A 383 18.55 -16.26 -30.66
C ALA A 383 17.16 -15.79 -31.12
N TRP A 384 16.09 -16.27 -30.47
CA TRP A 384 14.73 -15.91 -30.83
C TRP A 384 14.53 -14.40 -30.73
N TRP A 385 15.01 -13.79 -29.65
CA TRP A 385 14.85 -12.34 -29.44
C TRP A 385 15.57 -11.50 -30.49
N GLU A 386 16.75 -11.96 -30.94
CA GLU A 386 17.55 -11.31 -32.00
C GLU A 386 16.89 -11.43 -33.37
N ARG A 387 16.22 -12.56 -33.64
CA ARG A 387 15.53 -12.84 -34.91
C ARG A 387 14.22 -12.07 -35.06
N LEU A 388 13.65 -11.59 -33.96
CA LEU A 388 12.42 -10.81 -34.01
C LEU A 388 12.71 -9.39 -34.56
N SER A 389 11.84 -8.89 -35.44
CA SER A 389 11.91 -7.50 -35.90
C SER A 389 11.69 -6.53 -34.73
N ARG A 390 12.22 -5.29 -34.77
CA ARG A 390 11.97 -4.24 -33.76
C ARG A 390 10.51 -3.75 -33.69
N SER A 391 9.58 -4.44 -34.33
CA SER A 391 8.15 -4.16 -34.27
C SER A 391 7.58 -4.42 -32.86
N LEU A 392 6.65 -3.57 -32.44
CA LEU A 392 5.85 -3.74 -31.22
C LEU A 392 4.49 -4.40 -31.50
N THR A 393 4.30 -4.98 -32.69
CA THR A 393 3.11 -5.78 -33.00
C THR A 393 3.03 -6.99 -32.07
N PRO A 394 1.89 -7.22 -31.38
CA PRO A 394 1.74 -8.34 -30.45
C PRO A 394 2.01 -9.71 -31.09
N ILE A 395 2.79 -10.55 -30.40
CA ILE A 395 3.17 -11.89 -30.87
C ILE A 395 2.36 -12.96 -30.13
N GLN A 396 1.68 -13.82 -30.89
CA GLN A 396 0.93 -14.95 -30.36
C GLN A 396 1.84 -16.00 -29.70
N CYS A 397 1.32 -16.73 -28.72
CA CYS A 397 2.07 -17.82 -28.10
C CYS A 397 2.36 -18.96 -29.09
N THR A 398 3.54 -19.57 -28.97
CA THR A 398 3.95 -20.71 -29.78
C THR A 398 3.21 -21.98 -29.35
N LYS A 399 2.98 -22.13 -28.04
CA LYS A 399 2.28 -23.28 -27.46
C LYS A 399 1.36 -22.84 -26.33
N LEU A 400 0.21 -23.49 -26.26
CA LEU A 400 -0.79 -23.35 -25.20
C LEU A 400 -1.01 -24.72 -24.54
N ILE A 401 -1.06 -24.75 -23.22
CA ILE A 401 -1.37 -25.94 -22.42
C ILE A 401 -2.52 -25.58 -21.48
N TYR A 402 -3.58 -26.40 -21.49
CA TYR A 402 -4.66 -26.29 -20.51
C TYR A 402 -4.29 -27.03 -19.23
N VAL A 403 -4.47 -26.35 -18.12
CA VAL A 403 -4.24 -26.87 -16.77
C VAL A 403 -5.56 -27.45 -16.26
N PRO A 404 -5.59 -28.72 -15.81
CA PRO A 404 -6.82 -29.28 -15.26
C PRO A 404 -7.21 -28.54 -13.98
N PRO A 405 -8.52 -28.36 -13.70
CA PRO A 405 -8.97 -27.81 -12.43
C PRO A 405 -8.54 -28.74 -11.30
N TRP A 406 -7.75 -28.19 -10.38
CA TRP A 406 -7.20 -28.85 -9.19
C TRP A 406 -7.84 -28.29 -7.92
N GLU A 407 -7.96 -29.09 -6.86
CA GLU A 407 -8.57 -28.66 -5.58
C GLU A 407 -7.84 -27.47 -4.93
N GLY A 408 -6.56 -27.28 -5.27
CA GLY A 408 -5.74 -26.18 -4.79
C GLY A 408 -5.87 -24.85 -5.54
N PHE A 409 -6.74 -24.69 -6.54
CA PHE A 409 -7.03 -23.38 -7.15
C PHE A 409 -8.12 -22.62 -6.38
N SER A 410 -8.23 -21.31 -6.59
CA SER A 410 -9.34 -20.53 -6.03
C SER A 410 -10.70 -21.12 -6.49
N PRO A 411 -11.72 -21.25 -5.61
CA PRO A 411 -13.06 -21.71 -5.99
C PRO A 411 -13.67 -20.89 -7.13
N ASN A 412 -13.26 -19.63 -7.26
CA ASN A 412 -13.72 -18.73 -8.34
C ASN A 412 -13.06 -19.06 -9.69
N SER A 413 -11.79 -19.48 -9.69
CA SER A 413 -11.05 -19.86 -10.91
C SER A 413 -11.65 -21.11 -11.57
N ALA A 414 -12.02 -22.11 -10.76
CA ALA A 414 -12.66 -23.33 -11.27
C ALA A 414 -14.00 -23.03 -11.99
N ARG A 415 -14.79 -22.08 -11.46
CA ARG A 415 -16.10 -21.66 -11.99
C ARG A 415 -16.03 -20.71 -13.19
N LEU A 416 -14.94 -19.95 -13.31
CA LEU A 416 -14.70 -19.01 -14.41
C LEU A 416 -13.79 -19.61 -15.51
N SER A 417 -13.33 -20.85 -15.32
CA SER A 417 -12.46 -21.52 -16.29
C SER A 417 -13.19 -21.74 -17.62
N ILE A 418 -12.46 -21.60 -18.73
CA ILE A 418 -12.97 -21.87 -20.08
C ILE A 418 -13.54 -23.30 -20.16
N ILE A 419 -12.92 -24.26 -19.45
CA ILE A 419 -13.37 -25.65 -19.35
C ILE A 419 -14.76 -25.74 -18.67
N SER A 420 -15.00 -24.98 -17.61
CA SER A 420 -16.31 -24.95 -16.93
C SER A 420 -17.42 -24.31 -17.78
N ASN A 421 -17.11 -23.27 -18.56
CA ASN A 421 -18.06 -22.68 -19.50
C ASN A 421 -18.42 -23.63 -20.65
N ILE A 422 -17.44 -24.41 -21.13
CA ILE A 422 -17.67 -25.43 -22.17
C ILE A 422 -18.51 -26.59 -21.62
N LEU A 423 -18.28 -27.03 -20.37
CA LEU A 423 -19.07 -28.09 -19.74
C LEU A 423 -20.45 -27.61 -19.21
N GLY A 424 -20.64 -26.31 -19.00
CA GLY A 424 -21.81 -25.73 -18.31
C GLY A 424 -22.95 -25.26 -19.22
N HIS A 425 -22.84 -25.44 -20.54
CA HIS A 425 -23.91 -25.10 -21.50
C HIS A 425 -25.08 -26.09 -21.39
N ASP A 426 -25.95 -25.90 -20.39
CA ASP A 426 -27.28 -26.53 -20.39
C ASP A 426 -28.38 -25.74 -19.67
N LYS A 427 -28.14 -24.48 -19.23
CA LYS A 427 -29.19 -23.65 -18.64
C LYS A 427 -29.18 -22.21 -19.15
N HIS A 428 -29.92 -21.98 -20.23
CA HIS A 428 -30.42 -20.67 -20.63
C HIS A 428 -31.35 -20.10 -19.55
N GLN A 429 -31.14 -18.87 -19.10
CA GLN A 429 -32.23 -17.98 -18.68
C GLN A 429 -31.91 -16.53 -19.03
N ASN A 430 -32.79 -15.96 -19.85
CA ASN A 430 -32.88 -14.56 -20.25
C ASN A 430 -33.05 -13.64 -19.03
N SER A 431 -32.59 -12.38 -19.11
CA SER A 431 -33.35 -11.22 -18.60
C SER A 431 -32.80 -9.92 -19.17
N GLU A 432 -33.72 -9.18 -19.80
CA GLU A 432 -33.59 -7.82 -20.32
C GLU A 432 -33.62 -6.80 -19.17
N SER A 433 -32.71 -5.82 -19.17
CA SER A 433 -32.92 -4.53 -18.48
C SER A 433 -31.79 -3.53 -18.81
N GLY A 434 -31.78 -3.02 -20.04
CA GLY A 434 -30.88 -1.95 -20.46
C GLY A 434 -31.59 -0.60 -20.46
N GLN A 435 -31.51 0.18 -19.39
CA GLN A 435 -31.63 1.66 -19.45
C GLN A 435 -31.36 2.45 -18.15
N LEU A 436 -30.68 1.88 -17.13
CA LEU A 436 -30.40 2.59 -15.86
C LEU A 436 -28.94 2.48 -15.37
N GLN A 437 -27.95 2.36 -16.27
CA GLN A 437 -26.60 1.88 -15.89
C GLN A 437 -25.45 2.91 -15.86
N SER A 438 -25.67 4.22 -16.12
CA SER A 438 -24.52 5.14 -16.22
C SER A 438 -24.03 5.72 -14.89
N LYS A 439 -24.88 5.86 -13.86
CA LYS A 439 -24.48 6.39 -12.54
C LYS A 439 -24.17 5.31 -11.49
N THR A 440 -24.59 4.08 -11.72
CA THR A 440 -24.35 2.93 -10.83
C THR A 440 -23.02 2.23 -11.13
N ARG A 441 -22.44 2.44 -12.32
CA ARG A 441 -21.19 1.79 -12.78
C ARG A 441 -19.94 2.23 -12.00
N GLU A 442 -19.80 3.50 -11.65
CA GLU A 442 -18.59 4.00 -10.97
C GLU A 442 -18.45 3.47 -9.52
N LEU A 443 -19.57 3.27 -8.82
CA LEU A 443 -19.56 2.63 -7.50
C LEU A 443 -19.22 1.13 -7.62
N ASP A 444 -19.71 0.48 -8.67
CA ASP A 444 -19.48 -0.93 -8.97
C ASP A 444 -18.02 -1.21 -9.38
N GLU A 445 -17.38 -0.30 -10.13
CA GLU A 445 -15.97 -0.43 -10.54
C GLU A 445 -14.99 -0.36 -9.35
N ALA A 446 -15.21 0.57 -8.42
CA ALA A 446 -14.37 0.70 -7.22
C ALA A 446 -14.50 -0.51 -6.30
N ASP A 447 -15.71 -1.04 -6.14
CA ASP A 447 -15.96 -2.22 -5.33
C ASP A 447 -15.51 -3.52 -6.03
N ASN A 448 -15.61 -3.58 -7.37
CA ASN A 448 -15.02 -4.66 -8.17
C ASN A 448 -13.49 -4.67 -8.07
N LEU A 449 -12.82 -3.50 -8.17
CA LEU A 449 -11.37 -3.43 -7.98
C LEU A 449 -10.96 -3.90 -6.58
N LYS A 450 -11.69 -3.52 -5.52
CA LYS A 450 -11.43 -4.04 -4.17
C LYS A 450 -11.58 -5.56 -4.09
N LEU A 451 -12.60 -6.13 -4.73
CA LEU A 451 -12.80 -7.58 -4.80
C LEU A 451 -11.66 -8.28 -5.56
N LEU A 452 -11.23 -7.72 -6.70
CA LEU A 452 -10.10 -8.25 -7.48
C LEU A 452 -8.80 -8.19 -6.67
N LEU A 453 -8.55 -7.09 -5.98
CA LEU A 453 -7.39 -6.94 -5.10
C LEU A 453 -7.42 -7.92 -3.93
N HIS A 454 -8.59 -8.15 -3.34
CA HIS A 454 -8.76 -9.16 -2.31
C HIS A 454 -8.42 -10.56 -2.83
N ASN A 455 -8.91 -10.89 -4.04
CA ASN A 455 -8.74 -12.19 -4.68
C ASN A 455 -7.39 -12.39 -5.37
N LEU A 456 -6.59 -11.32 -5.54
CA LEU A 456 -5.27 -11.40 -6.14
C LEU A 456 -4.34 -12.26 -5.27
N ASP A 457 -3.95 -13.41 -5.82
CA ASP A 457 -3.03 -14.33 -5.17
C ASP A 457 -1.61 -14.14 -5.73
N LEU A 458 -0.74 -13.58 -4.90
CA LEU A 458 0.65 -13.31 -5.23
C LEU A 458 1.59 -14.48 -4.88
N SER A 459 1.05 -15.65 -4.53
CA SER A 459 1.84 -16.84 -4.14
C SER A 459 2.18 -17.78 -5.30
N TYR A 460 1.53 -17.63 -6.44
CA TYR A 460 1.80 -18.46 -7.61
C TYR A 460 3.23 -18.27 -8.12
N ARG A 461 3.92 -19.36 -8.49
CA ARG A 461 5.25 -19.30 -9.10
C ARG A 461 5.41 -20.36 -10.19
N LEU A 462 6.23 -20.04 -11.18
CA LEU A 462 6.62 -20.94 -12.27
C LEU A 462 8.11 -21.24 -12.18
N HIS A 463 8.45 -22.51 -11.98
CA HIS A 463 9.82 -22.97 -11.82
C HIS A 463 10.22 -23.92 -12.94
N TRP A 464 11.46 -23.82 -13.43
CA TRP A 464 12.02 -24.76 -14.39
C TRP A 464 12.65 -25.93 -13.64
N VAL A 465 12.23 -27.16 -13.97
CA VAL A 465 12.72 -28.39 -13.31
C VAL A 465 13.78 -29.10 -14.17
N GLY A 466 13.78 -28.84 -15.48
CA GLY A 466 14.78 -29.36 -16.41
C GLY A 466 14.24 -29.45 -17.84
N GLY A 467 15.12 -29.19 -18.81
CA GLY A 467 14.74 -29.16 -20.22
C GLY A 467 13.60 -28.16 -20.50
N LYS A 468 12.56 -28.61 -21.20
CA LYS A 468 11.34 -27.83 -21.48
C LYS A 468 10.21 -28.11 -20.47
N THR A 469 10.55 -28.41 -19.22
CA THR A 469 9.56 -28.79 -18.20
C THR A 469 9.44 -27.71 -17.14
N ILE A 470 8.20 -27.33 -16.87
CA ILE A 470 7.86 -26.32 -15.85
C ILE A 470 7.01 -26.91 -14.73
N LYS A 471 7.19 -26.38 -13.53
CA LYS A 471 6.42 -26.70 -12.34
C LYS A 471 5.66 -25.47 -11.90
N LEU A 472 4.35 -25.62 -11.73
CA LEU A 472 3.47 -24.57 -11.20
C LEU A 472 3.30 -24.80 -9.70
N THR A 473 3.58 -23.78 -8.89
CA THR A 473 3.38 -23.84 -7.45
C THR A 473 2.50 -22.70 -6.96
N ARG A 474 1.83 -22.92 -5.83
CA ARG A 474 1.05 -21.93 -5.08
C ARG A 474 1.30 -22.15 -3.60
N HIS A 475 1.69 -21.12 -2.86
CA HIS A 475 2.13 -21.26 -1.45
C HIS A 475 3.14 -22.40 -1.25
N ASP A 476 4.10 -22.53 -2.18
CA ASP A 476 5.10 -23.60 -2.24
C ASP A 476 4.55 -25.04 -2.38
N GLN A 477 3.24 -25.20 -2.57
CA GLN A 477 2.60 -26.47 -2.90
C GLN A 477 2.66 -26.71 -4.41
N ASP A 478 2.95 -27.95 -4.80
CA ASP A 478 2.99 -28.37 -6.20
C ASP A 478 1.57 -28.55 -6.76
N LEU A 479 1.23 -27.76 -7.78
CA LEU A 479 -0.04 -27.87 -8.48
C LEU A 479 0.07 -28.73 -9.74
N GLY A 480 1.29 -29.04 -10.20
CA GLY A 480 1.52 -29.85 -11.38
C GLY A 480 2.80 -29.48 -12.13
N THR A 481 3.24 -30.44 -12.94
CA THR A 481 4.40 -30.32 -13.82
C THR A 481 3.94 -30.47 -15.29
N PHE A 482 4.39 -29.58 -16.16
CA PHE A 482 3.92 -29.48 -17.55
C PHE A 482 5.09 -29.46 -18.54
N GLN A 483 4.94 -30.18 -19.64
CA GLN A 483 5.94 -30.28 -20.70
C GLN A 483 5.64 -29.28 -21.85
N LEU A 484 6.56 -28.34 -22.08
CA LEU A 484 6.52 -27.33 -23.15
C LEU A 484 7.06 -27.86 -24.48
#